data_AF-A0A3R7VLJ9-F1
#
_entry.id   AF-A0A3R7VLJ9-F1
#
_cell.length_a   1.000
_cell.length_b   1.000
_cell.length_c   1.000
_cell.angle_alpha   90.00
_cell.angle_beta   90.00
_cell.angle_gamma   90.00
#
_symmetry.space_group_name_H-M   'P 1'
#
loop_
_entity.id
_entity.type
_entity.pdbx_description
1 polymer ?
#
loop_
_entity_poly.entity_id
_entity_poly.type
_entity_poly.pdbx_seq_one_letter_code
_entity_poly.pdbx_strand_id
1 'polypeptide(L)' 'MDELDCCNEANTASKEWLTTKEACDYFKVSQPALKRLRERGEVEYKRIGKSFRYLRV' A
#
# COMPACT_ATOMS: atom_id res chain seq x y z
N MET A 1 20.59 -30.30 1.45
CA MET A 1 20.05 -30.23 0.08
C MET A 1 18.60 -29.87 0.27
N ASP A 2 18.27 -28.68 -0.20
CA ASP A 2 17.20 -27.81 0.26
C ASP A 2 15.80 -28.44 0.21
N GLU A 3 15.20 -28.64 1.39
CA GLU A 3 13.75 -28.78 1.53
C GLU A 3 13.14 -27.37 1.44
N LEU A 4 13.06 -26.83 0.23
CA LEU A 4 12.17 -25.71 -0.04
C LEU A 4 10.74 -26.25 -0.05
N ASP A 5 10.06 -26.09 1.08
CA ASP A 5 8.60 -26.17 1.17
C ASP A 5 8.00 -25.12 0.22
N CYS A 6 7.62 -25.59 -0.98
CA CYS A 6 6.92 -24.86 -2.03
C CYS A 6 5.47 -24.56 -1.61
N CYS A 7 5.27 -23.80 -0.53
CA CYS A 7 3.95 -23.40 -0.06
C CYS A 7 3.86 -21.87 0.07
N ASN A 8 3.67 -21.19 -1.07
CA ASN A 8 2.44 -20.43 -1.38
C ASN A 8 2.64 -19.60 -2.65
N GLU A 9 2.47 -20.24 -3.81
CA GLU A 9 2.18 -19.51 -5.04
C GLU A 9 0.79 -18.89 -4.91
N ALA A 10 0.76 -17.68 -4.35
CA ALA A 10 -0.32 -16.73 -4.56
C ALA A 10 0.32 -15.36 -4.68
N ASN A 11 0.88 -15.08 -5.86
CA ASN A 11 0.98 -13.70 -6.38
C ASN A 11 -0.43 -13.16 -6.69
N THR A 12 -1.37 -13.35 -5.76
CA THR A 12 -2.54 -12.52 -5.64
C THR A 12 -2.01 -11.25 -5.04
N ALA A 13 -2.11 -10.13 -5.76
CA ALA A 13 -1.97 -8.80 -5.19
C ALA A 13 -3.02 -8.66 -4.08
N SER A 14 -2.68 -9.16 -2.89
CA SER A 14 -3.47 -9.03 -1.69
C SER A 14 -3.57 -7.53 -1.48
N LYS A 15 -4.76 -6.99 -1.71
CA LYS A 15 -5.09 -5.58 -1.53
C LYS A 15 -4.72 -5.18 -0.11
N GLU A 16 -3.49 -4.68 0.05
CA GLU A 16 -2.90 -4.40 1.35
C GLU A 16 -3.06 -2.91 1.66
N TRP A 17 -3.38 -2.62 2.91
CA TRP A 17 -3.63 -1.27 3.37
C TRP A 17 -2.38 -0.67 4.01
N LEU A 18 -1.62 0.05 3.20
CA LEU A 18 -0.36 0.68 3.56
C LEU A 18 -0.56 1.90 4.46
N THR A 19 0.33 2.12 5.42
CA THR A 19 0.44 3.41 6.13
C THR A 19 0.86 4.53 5.18
N THR A 20 0.75 5.79 5.61
CA THR A 20 1.30 6.93 4.86
C THR A 20 2.77 6.74 4.50
N LYS A 21 3.59 6.17 5.40
CA LYS A 21 5.02 5.96 5.15
C LYS A 21 5.23 4.91 4.07
N GLU A 22 4.62 3.74 4.24
CA GLU A 22 4.69 2.64 3.26
C GLU A 22 4.13 3.06 1.90
N ALA A 23 3.05 3.85 1.88
CA ALA A 23 2.49 4.39 0.66
C ALA A 23 3.45 5.38 -0.03
N CYS A 24 4.14 6.24 0.71
CA CYS A 24 5.17 7.10 0.13
C CYS A 24 6.29 6.28 -0.52
N ASP A 25 6.73 5.22 0.16
CA ASP A 25 7.78 4.32 -0.33
C ASP A 25 7.32 3.47 -1.53
N TYR A 26 6.04 3.07 -1.55
CA TYR A 26 5.42 2.29 -2.63
C TYR A 26 5.19 3.14 -3.89
N PHE A 27 4.49 4.26 -3.75
CA PHE A 27 4.20 5.16 -4.86
C PHE A 27 5.42 6.01 -5.27
N LYS A 28 6.53 5.94 -4.52
CA LYS A 28 7.76 6.75 -4.72
C LYS A 28 7.46 8.25 -4.74
N VAL A 29 6.62 8.69 -3.81
CA VAL A 29 6.19 10.09 -3.68
C VAL A 29 6.42 10.60 -2.26
N SER A 30 6.61 11.90 -2.13
CA SER A 30 6.64 12.55 -0.81
C SER A 30 5.24 12.61 -0.19
N GLN A 31 5.14 12.69 1.13
CA GLN A 31 3.85 12.87 1.85
C GLN A 31 2.94 13.98 1.28
N PRO A 32 3.43 15.20 0.96
CA PRO A 32 2.58 16.22 0.34
C PRO A 32 2.05 15.82 -1.04
N ALA A 33 2.83 15.07 -1.83
CA ALA A 33 2.39 14.55 -3.10
C ALA A 33 1.35 13.43 -2.92
N LEU A 34 1.54 12.53 -1.95
CA LEU A 34 0.54 11.53 -1.57
C LEU A 34 -0.78 12.15 -1.11
N LYS A 35 -0.72 13.25 -0.34
CA LYS A 35 -1.90 14.03 0.04
C LYS A 35 -2.63 14.58 -1.18
N ARG A 36 -1.91 15.12 -2.17
CA ARG A 36 -2.52 15.61 -3.42
C ARG A 36 -3.13 14.46 -4.23
N LEU A 37 -2.46 13.31 -4.34
CA LEU A 37 -3.01 12.12 -5.01
C LEU A 37 -4.35 11.70 -4.38
N ARG A 38 -4.41 11.71 -3.05
CA ARG A 38 -5.63 11.44 -2.29
C ARG A 38 -6.73 12.47 -2.57
N GLU A 39 -6.39 13.76 -2.57
CA GLU A 39 -7.33 14.85 -2.84
C GLU A 39 -7.86 14.82 -4.28
N ARG A 40 -7.05 14.34 -5.22
CA ARG A 40 -7.43 14.13 -6.63
C ARG A 40 -8.17 12.81 -6.88
N GLY A 41 -8.24 11.92 -5.89
CA GLY A 41 -8.88 10.61 -6.01
C GLY A 41 -8.08 9.58 -6.82
N GLU A 42 -6.78 9.81 -7.04
CA GLU A 42 -5.90 8.90 -7.79
C GLU A 42 -5.47 7.68 -6.97
N VAL A 43 -5.61 7.74 -5.65
CA VAL A 43 -5.29 6.63 -4.74
C VAL A 43 -6.49 6.32 -3.87
N GLU A 44 -6.82 5.04 -3.79
CA GLU A 44 -7.85 4.57 -2.88
C GLU A 44 -7.31 4.62 -1.44
N TYR A 45 -8.10 5.18 -0.53
CA TYR A 45 -7.71 5.39 0.85
C TYR A 45 -8.86 5.11 1.79
N LYS A 46 -8.51 4.76 3.02
CA LYS A 46 -9.44 4.68 4.15
C LYS A 46 -8.88 5.44 5.34
N ARG A 47 -9.77 6.03 6.14
CA ARG A 47 -9.41 6.68 7.41
C ARG A 47 -9.65 5.70 8.55
N ILE A 48 -8.59 5.39 9.30
CA ILE A 48 -8.68 4.61 10.54
C ILE A 48 -8.31 5.57 11.69
N GLY A 49 -9.33 6.01 12.44
CA GLY A 49 -9.16 6.99 13.51
C GLY A 49 -8.59 8.31 12.99
N LYS A 50 -7.39 8.67 13.47
CA LYS A 50 -6.65 9.87 13.05
C LYS A 50 -5.68 9.63 11.88
N SER A 51 -5.53 8.38 11.45
CA SER A 51 -4.54 7.98 10.44
C SER A 51 -5.19 7.58 9.12
N PHE A 52 -4.44 7.72 8.03
CA PHE A 52 -4.85 7.28 6.70
C PHE A 52 -4.13 5.99 6.34
N ARG A 53 -4.86 5.10 5.67
CA ARG A 53 -4.32 3.92 5.01
C ARG A 53 -4.63 4.01 3.53
N TYR A 54 -3.70 3.53 2.71
CA TYR A 54 -3.78 3.60 1.25
C TYR A 54 -3.80 2.19 0.69
N LEU A 55 -4.66 1.95 -0.29
CA LEU A 55 -4.76 0.65 -0.93
C LEU A 55 -3.59 0.47 -1.89
N ARG A 56 -2.86 -0.60 -1.69
CA ARG A 56 -1.95 -1.12 -2.71
C ARG A 56 -2.80 -1.86 -3.75
N VAL A 57 -2.90 -1.29 -4.94
CA VAL A 57 -3.41 -1.95 -6.15
C VAL A 57 -2.26 -2.43 -7.02
#